data_AF-A0A2V7KBH6-F1
#
_entry.id   AF-A0A2V7KBH6-F1
#
_cell.length_a   1.000
_cell.length_b   1.000
_cell.length_c   1.000
_cell.angle_alpha   90.00
_cell.angle_beta   90.00
_cell.angle_gamma   90.00
#
_symmetry.space_group_name_H-M   'P 1'
#
loop_
_entity.id
_entity.type
_entity.pdbx_description
1 polymer ?
#
loop_
_entity_poly.entity_id
_entity_poly.type
_entity_poly.pdbx_seq_one_letter_code
_entity_poly.pdbx_strand_id
1 'polypeptide(L)' 'ELDDTQELNYHAIARAIADTGFTGFVAHEFVPTRDPLTSLKQGVEVCSV' A
#
# COMPACT_ATOMS: atom_id res chain seq x y z
N GLU A 1 6.68 2.37 -7.00
CA GLU A 1 6.04 1.06 -6.74
C GLU A 1 6.18 0.74 -5.28
N LEU A 2 5.18 0.09 -4.69
CA LEU A 2 5.24 -0.33 -3.29
C LEU A 2 5.89 -1.70 -3.21
N ASP A 3 7.19 -1.75 -3.48
CA ASP A 3 8.02 -2.96 -3.37
C ASP A 3 9.12 -2.77 -2.31
N ASP A 4 9.97 -3.77 -2.16
CA ASP A 4 11.02 -3.82 -1.13
C ASP A 4 12.14 -2.78 -1.32
N THR A 5 12.09 -1.96 -2.38
CA THR A 5 13.06 -0.87 -2.60
C THR A 5 12.65 0.44 -1.95
N GLN A 6 11.41 0.55 -1.45
CA GLN A 6 10.93 1.73 -0.74
C GLN A 6 11.52 1.82 0.67
N GLU A 7 11.69 3.05 1.18
CA GLU A 7 12.12 3.29 2.56
C GLU A 7 11.11 2.71 3.58
N LEU A 8 9.82 2.78 3.25
CA LEU A 8 8.73 2.29 4.09
C LEU A 8 8.29 0.90 3.67
N ASN A 9 8.16 0.00 4.65
CA ASN A 9 7.51 -1.29 4.45
C ASN A 9 5.98 -1.14 4.58
N TYR A 10 5.31 -0.90 3.45
CA TYR A 10 3.87 -0.67 3.43
C TYR A 10 3.02 -1.89 3.85
N HIS A 11 3.50 -3.11 3.61
CA HIS A 11 2.79 -4.31 4.08
C HIS A 11 2.77 -4.39 5.62
N ALA A 12 3.90 -4.11 6.27
CA ALA A 12 3.96 -4.07 7.73
C ALA A 12 3.12 -2.92 8.32
N ILE A 13 3.12 -1.75 7.68
CA ILE A 13 2.30 -0.60 8.09
C ILE A 13 0.80 -0.92 7.96
N ALA A 14 0.37 -1.47 6.82
CA ALA A 14 -1.02 -1.86 6.60
C ALA A 14 -1.49 -2.87 7.66
N ARG A 15 -0.66 -3.87 7.98
CA ARG A 15 -0.94 -4.84 9.04
C ARG A 15 -1.06 -4.20 10.41
N ALA A 16 -0.15 -3.29 10.75
CA ALA A 16 -0.23 -2.56 12.02
C ALA A 16 -1.52 -1.73 12.14
N ILE A 17 -1.99 -1.11 11.03
CA ILE A 17 -3.28 -0.40 11.01
C ILE A 17 -4.44 -1.38 11.21
N ALA A 18 -4.46 -2.51 10.48
CA ALA A 18 -5.50 -3.52 10.60
C ALA A 18 -5.59 -4.09 12.03
N ASP A 19 -4.45 -4.34 12.68
CA ASP A 19 -4.36 -4.84 14.06
C ASP A 19 -5.00 -3.88 15.09
N THR A 20 -5.18 -2.59 14.76
CA THR A 20 -5.92 -1.64 15.61
C THR A 20 -7.44 -1.81 15.55
N GLY A 21 -7.95 -2.60 14.60
CA GLY A 21 -9.38 -2.71 14.31
C GLY A 21 -9.95 -1.51 13.55
N PHE A 22 -9.10 -0.73 12.86
CA PHE A 22 -9.54 0.42 12.08
C PHE A 22 -10.44 -0.01 10.90
N THR A 23 -11.65 0.55 10.85
CA THR A 23 -12.65 0.24 9.80
C THR A 23 -12.89 1.41 8.84
N GLY A 24 -12.05 2.45 8.90
CA GLY A 24 -12.15 3.60 8.02
C GLY A 24 -11.46 3.36 6.67
N PHE A 25 -11.13 4.45 5.99
CA PHE A 25 -10.45 4.40 4.70
C PHE A 25 -8.97 4.74 4.84
N VAL A 26 -8.13 4.07 4.06
CA VAL A 26 -6.71 4.42 3.87
C VAL A 26 -6.58 5.03 2.49
N ALA A 27 -6.08 6.26 2.43
CA ALA A 27 -5.71 6.92 1.18
C ALA A 27 -4.20 6.83 0.99
N HIS A 28 -3.77 6.40 -0.19
CA HIS A 28 -2.36 6.34 -0.55
C HIS A 28 -2.12 7.20 -1.79
N GLU A 29 -1.46 8.33 -1.60
CA GLU A 29 -1.05 9.22 -2.69
C GLU A 29 0.32 8.78 -3.21
N PHE A 30 0.38 8.45 -4.50
CA PHE A 30 1.61 8.03 -5.14
C PHE A 30 1.63 8.43 -6.61
N VAL A 31 2.84 8.45 -7.18
CA VAL A 31 3.06 8.63 -8.61
C VAL A 31 3.69 7.33 -9.15
N PRO A 32 3.04 6.62 -10.08
CA PRO A 32 3.58 5.39 -10.63
C PRO A 32 4.79 5.66 -11.52
N THR A 33 5.74 4.73 -11.54
CA THR A 33 6.88 4.76 -12.48
C THR A 33 6.67 3.81 -13.66
N ARG A 34 5.73 2.85 -13.54
CA ARG A 34 5.29 1.94 -14.61
C ARG A 34 3.88 2.29 -15.10
N ASP A 35 3.24 1.36 -15.82
CA ASP A 35 1.83 1.46 -16.21
C ASP A 35 0.96 1.80 -14.98
N PRO A 36 0.18 2.90 -15.02
CA PRO A 36 -0.52 3.40 -13.85
C PRO A 36 -1.50 2.42 -13.23
N LEU A 37 -2.28 1.70 -14.04
CA LEU A 37 -3.31 0.77 -13.53
C LEU A 37 -2.67 -0.48 -12.93
N THR A 38 -1.61 -0.99 -13.53
CA THR A 38 -0.84 -2.10 -12.99
C THR A 38 -0.21 -1.74 -11.64
N SER A 39 0.36 -0.53 -11.55
CA SER A 39 1.01 -0.01 -10.33
C SER A 39 -0.01 0.20 -9.21
N LEU A 40 -1.17 0.78 -9.54
CA LEU A 40 -2.28 0.94 -8.60
C LEU A 40 -2.77 -0.40 -8.06
N LYS A 41 -2.99 -1.38 -8.93
CA LYS A 41 -3.42 -2.72 -8.52
C LYS A 41 -2.44 -3.34 -7.54
N GLN A 42 -1.14 -3.31 -7.84
CA GLN A 42 -0.12 -3.81 -6.93
C GLN A 42 -0.10 -3.06 -5.60
N GLY A 43 -0.20 -1.73 -5.61
CA GLY A 43 -0.24 -0.94 -4.38
C GLY A 43 -1.42 -1.30 -3.48
N VAL A 44 -2.61 -1.54 -4.06
CA VAL A 44 -3.78 -2.02 -3.32
C VAL A 44 -3.54 -3.42 -2.76
N GLU A 45 -2.98 -4.35 -3.55
CA GLU A 45 -2.69 -5.72 -3.10
C GLU A 45 -1.71 -5.73 -1.91
N VAL A 46 -0.65 -4.91 -1.95
CA VAL A 46 0.33 -4.79 -0.84
C VAL A 46 -0.30 -4.28 0.45
N CYS A 47 -1.25 -3.36 0.35
CA CYS A 47 -1.94 -2.77 1.50
C CYS A 47 -3.18 -3.56 1.95
N SER A 48 -3.57 -4.63 1.26
CA SER A 48 -4.72 -5.47 1.61
C SER A 48 -4.24 -6.65 2.45
N VAL A 49 -4.52 -6.62 3.76
CA VAL A 49 -4.05 -7.59 4.78
C VAL A 49 -5.18 -8.16 5.62
#